data_AF-A0A9K3GPK1-F1
#
_entry.id   AF-A0A9K3GPK1-F1
#
_cell.length_a   1.000
_cell.length_b   1.000
_cell.length_c   1.000
_cell.angle_alpha   90.00
_cell.angle_beta   90.00
_cell.angle_gamma   90.00
#
_symmetry.space_group_name_H-M   'P 1'
#
loop_
_entity.id
_entity.type
_entity.pdbx_description
1 polymer ?
#
loop_
_entity_poly.entity_id
_entity_poly.type
_entity_poly.pdbx_seq_one_letter_code
_entity_poly.pdbx_strand_id
1 'polypeptide(L)' 'MPREIVTLQAGQCGNQIGTEFWRRLCTEHGIESNGVLSEEAAT' A
#
# COMPACT_ATOMS: atom_id res chain seq x y z
N MET A 1 -15.43 -12.97 11.58
CA MET A 1 -13.97 -13.15 11.50
C MET A 1 -13.43 -12.19 10.44
N PRO A 2 -12.25 -11.59 10.64
CA PRO A 2 -11.61 -10.76 9.61
C PRO A 2 -11.31 -11.59 8.36
N ARG A 3 -11.35 -10.95 7.19
CA ARG A 3 -11.00 -11.55 5.89
C ARG A 3 -9.71 -10.90 5.42
N GLU A 4 -8.66 -11.69 5.31
CA GLU A 4 -7.35 -11.25 4.83
C GLU A 4 -7.13 -11.76 3.41
N ILE A 5 -6.35 -11.01 2.62
CA ILE A 5 -6.07 -11.29 1.21
C ILE A 5 -4.55 -11.24 0.99
N VAL A 6 -4.00 -12.25 0.33
CA VAL A 6 -2.61 -12.26 -0.13
C VAL A 6 -2.58 -11.92 -1.63
N THR A 7 -1.80 -10.91 -2.01
CA THR A 7 -1.60 -10.53 -3.42
C THR A 7 -0.23 -11.00 -3.92
N LEU A 8 -0.21 -11.64 -5.10
CA LEU A 8 1.02 -12.09 -5.77
C LEU A 8 1.21 -11.26 -7.04
N GLN A 9 2.36 -10.61 -7.16
CA GLN A 9 2.75 -9.80 -8.31
C GLN A 9 3.90 -10.49 -9.04
N ALA A 10 3.74 -10.68 -10.34
CA ALA A 10 4.72 -11.41 -11.15
C ALA A 10 4.95 -10.71 -12.50
N GLY A 11 6.21 -10.74 -12.94
CA GLY A 11 6.67 -10.10 -14.17
C GLY A 11 6.86 -8.58 -14.03
N GLN A 12 7.56 -7.99 -14.99
CA GLN A 12 7.92 -6.56 -14.96
C GLN A 12 6.70 -5.65 -14.92
N CYS A 13 5.72 -5.88 -15.80
CA CYS A 13 4.48 -5.09 -15.83
C CYS A 13 3.68 -5.28 -14.53
N GLY A 14 3.55 -6.52 -14.04
CA GLY A 14 2.84 -6.81 -12.79
C GLY A 14 3.45 -6.12 -11.58
N ASN A 15 4.78 -6.09 -11.48
CA ASN A 15 5.48 -5.40 -10.41
C ASN A 15 5.30 -3.88 -10.48
N GLN A 16 5.28 -3.28 -11.68
CA GLN A 16 5.06 -1.83 -11.84
C GLN A 16 3.66 -1.42 -11.37
N ILE A 17 2.63 -2.15 -11.79
CA ILE A 17 1.26 -1.92 -11.34
C ILE A 17 1.15 -2.16 -9.84
N GLY A 18 1.83 -3.19 -9.35
CA GLY A 18 1.84 -3.54 -7.94
C GLY A 18 2.39 -2.47 -7.03
N THR A 19 3.52 -1.88 -7.41
CA THR A 19 4.13 -0.74 -6.71
C THR A 19 3.18 0.46 -6.67
N GLU A 20 2.56 0.80 -7.81
CA GLU A 20 1.63 1.92 -7.89
C GLU A 20 0.35 1.71 -7.06
N PHE A 21 -0.17 0.48 -7.06
CA PHE A 21 -1.31 0.11 -6.23
C PHE A 21 -1.03 0.35 -4.75
N TRP A 22 0.06 -0.22 -4.22
CA TRP A 22 0.40 -0.07 -2.81
C TRP A 22 0.78 1.36 -2.45
N ARG A 23 1.46 2.08 -3.35
CA ARG A 23 1.77 3.51 -3.15
C ARG A 23 0.50 4.33 -2.94
N ARG A 24 -0.51 4.14 -3.80
CA ARG A 24 -1.79 4.87 -3.68
C ARG A 24 -2.53 4.52 -2.39
N LEU A 25 -2.62 3.23 -2.06
CA LEU A 25 -3.24 2.78 -0.83
C LEU A 25 -2.56 3.39 0.40
N CYS A 26 -1.23 3.37 0.46
CA CYS A 26 -0.48 4.00 1.55
C CYS A 26 -0.79 5.51 1.64
N THR A 27 -0.78 6.23 0.51
CA THR A 27 -1.14 7.66 0.50
C THR A 27 -2.57 7.91 0.98
N GLU A 28 -3.55 7.13 0.53
CA GLU A 28 -4.97 7.25 0.95
C GLU A 28 -5.16 7.00 2.45
N HIS A 29 -4.31 6.17 3.05
CA HIS A 29 -4.36 5.82 4.46
C HIS A 29 -3.34 6.57 5.34
N GLY A 30 -2.62 7.56 4.78
CA GLY A 30 -1.61 8.32 5.52
C GLY A 30 -0.45 7.45 6.02
N ILE A 31 -0.07 6.41 5.27
CA ILE A 31 1.07 5.55 5.56
C ILE A 31 2.25 6.01 4.72
N GLU A 32 3.36 6.34 5.38
CA GLU A 32 4.62 6.70 4.73
C GLU A 32 5.33 5.47 4.11
N SER A 33 6.30 5.72 3.24
CA SER A 33 7.07 4.65 2.58
C SER A 33 7.92 3.80 3.53
N ASN A 34 8.20 4.31 4.73
CA ASN A 34 8.86 3.59 5.82
C ASN A 34 7.89 2.75 6.69
N GLY A 35 6.57 2.82 6.41
CA GLY A 35 5.52 2.14 7.16
C GLY A 35 5.00 2.90 8.39
N VAL A 36 5.44 4.13 8.63
CA VAL A 36 4.97 4.99 9.73
C VAL A 36 3.72 5.75 9.30
N LEU A 37 2.77 5.96 10.21
CA LEU A 37 1.61 6.82 9.95
C LEU A 37 2.02 8.29 9.96
N SER A 38 1.58 9.04 8.96
CA SER A 38 1.79 10.48 8.90
C SER A 38 1.00 11.17 10.02
N GLU A 39 1.58 12.22 10.61
CA GLU A 39 0.96 12.97 11.72
C GLU A 39 -0.36 13.64 11.32
N GLU A 40 -0.58 13.86 10.03
CA GLU A 40 -1.84 14.39 9.46
C GLU A 40 -3.03 13.43 9.64
N ALA A 41 -2.79 12.12 9.75
CA ALA A 41 -3.86 11.13 9.99
C ALA A 41 -4.27 11.02 11.47
N ALA A 42 -3.54 11.67 12.38
CA ALA A 42 -3.76 11.62 13.83
C ALA A 42 -4.56 12.82 14.39
N THR A 43 -4.98 13.77 13.55
CA THR A 43 -5.85 14.91 13.92
C THR A 43 -7.24 14.75 13.30
#